data_AF-A0A800GH57-F1
#
_entry.id   AF-A0A800GH57-F1
#
_cell.length_a   1.000
_cell.length_b   1.000
_cell.length_c   1.000
_cell.angle_alpha   90.00
_cell.angle_beta   90.00
_cell.angle_gamma   90.00
#
_symmetry.space_group_name_H-M   'P 1'
#
loop_
_entity.id
_entity.type
_entity.pdbx_description
1 polymer ?
#
loop_
_entity_poly.entity_id
_entity_poly.type
_entity_poly.pdbx_seq_one_letter_code
_entity_poly.pdbx_strand_id
1 'polypeptide(L)'
;MFLRILLLTIVSLSVHAGKLDDGKPYKEAEPVNFCLNPQDAIDNETLASKHPEDQQLIKLVALRAGLCELISKGIVKLEFAIDLFNFEHKQNIMKRIQEERESTPTIGV
;
A
#
# COMPACT_ATOMS: atom_id res chain seq x y z
N MET A 1 -50.77 -4.04 23.47
CA MET A 1 -49.82 -3.30 22.62
C MET A 1 -48.46 -3.05 23.30
N PHE A 2 -48.05 -3.89 24.27
CA PHE A 2 -46.76 -3.76 24.96
C PHE A 2 -45.79 -4.93 24.69
N LEU A 3 -46.29 -6.04 24.13
CA LEU A 3 -45.47 -7.24 23.84
C LEU A 3 -44.66 -7.12 22.53
N ARG A 4 -45.03 -6.18 21.64
CA ARG A 4 -44.31 -5.96 20.36
C ARG A 4 -43.10 -5.04 20.48
N ILE A 5 -42.98 -4.28 21.57
CA ILE A 5 -41.85 -3.36 21.78
C ILE A 5 -40.66 -4.09 22.43
N LEU A 6 -40.91 -5.20 23.13
CA LEU A 6 -39.86 -5.99 23.80
C LEU A 6 -38.99 -6.84 22.84
N LEU A 7 -39.41 -7.00 21.58
CA LEU A 7 -38.70 -7.82 20.59
C LEU A 7 -37.74 -7.01 19.68
N LEU A 8 -37.75 -5.68 19.76
CA LEU A 8 -36.88 -4.81 18.95
C LEU A 8 -35.58 -4.40 19.66
N THR A 9 -35.38 -4.80 20.92
CA THR A 9 -34.17 -4.47 21.69
C THR A 9 -33.04 -5.49 21.55
N ILE A 10 -33.25 -6.60 20.83
CA ILE A 10 -32.26 -7.69 20.70
C ILE A 10 -31.34 -7.51 19.47
N VAL A 11 -31.59 -6.52 18.61
CA VAL A 11 -30.72 -6.20 17.46
C VAL A 11 -29.63 -5.18 17.83
N SER A 12 -29.54 -4.78 19.11
CA SER A 12 -28.39 -4.06 19.66
C SER A 12 -27.26 -5.02 20.06
N LEU A 13 -27.00 -6.06 19.25
CA LEU A 13 -25.71 -6.74 19.27
C LEU A 13 -24.69 -5.71 18.83
N SER A 14 -24.20 -5.00 19.83
CA SER A 14 -23.01 -4.18 19.73
C SER A 14 -21.94 -5.09 19.18
N VAL A 15 -21.65 -4.96 17.88
CA VAL A 15 -20.39 -5.39 17.31
C VAL A 15 -19.34 -4.49 17.96
N HIS A 16 -19.04 -4.76 19.23
CA HIS A 16 -17.74 -4.49 19.78
C HIS A 16 -16.85 -5.43 18.99
N ALA A 17 -16.31 -4.92 17.88
CA ALA A 17 -15.06 -5.41 17.35
C ALA A 17 -14.12 -5.40 18.54
N GLY A 18 -13.95 -6.56 19.16
CA GLY A 18 -13.06 -6.75 20.29
C GLY A 18 -11.69 -6.33 19.81
N LYS A 19 -11.30 -5.12 20.18
CA LYS A 19 -9.92 -4.71 20.14
C LYS A 19 -9.22 -5.70 21.05
N LEU A 20 -8.46 -6.63 20.47
CA LEU A 20 -7.42 -7.35 21.18
C LEU A 20 -6.38 -6.30 21.54
N ASP A 21 -6.68 -5.51 22.56
CA ASP A 21 -5.79 -4.54 23.17
C ASP A 21 -5.22 -5.28 24.38
N ASP A 22 -4.05 -5.88 24.19
CA ASP A 22 -3.31 -6.58 25.25
C ASP A 22 -2.72 -5.62 26.29
N GLY A 23 -3.14 -4.34 26.27
CA GLY A 23 -2.70 -3.29 27.17
C GLY A 23 -1.22 -2.94 26.96
N LYS A 24 -0.58 -3.50 25.93
CA LYS A 24 0.78 -3.13 25.57
C LYS A 24 0.72 -1.96 24.60
N PRO A 25 1.56 -0.94 24.78
CA PRO A 25 1.74 0.06 23.75
C PRO A 25 2.12 -0.68 22.46
N TYR A 26 1.32 -0.50 21.41
CA TYR A 26 1.69 -0.89 20.06
C TYR A 26 3.01 -0.18 19.76
N LYS A 27 4.13 -0.91 19.82
CA LYS A 27 5.39 -0.40 19.31
C LYS A 27 5.25 -0.41 17.80
N GLU A 28 5.11 0.76 17.20
CA GLU A 28 5.30 0.89 15.75
C GLU A 28 6.65 0.27 15.41
N ALA A 29 6.63 -0.65 14.45
CA ALA A 29 7.87 -1.25 13.96
C ALA A 29 8.72 -0.15 13.34
N GLU A 30 10.00 -0.10 13.71
CA GLU A 30 10.95 0.84 13.11
C GLU A 30 10.99 0.66 11.59
N PRO A 31 11.01 1.75 10.81
CA PRO A 31 11.03 1.69 9.36
C PRO A 31 12.29 0.97 8.85
N VAL A 32 12.10 -0.06 8.02
CA VAL A 32 13.20 -0.82 7.41
C VAL A 32 13.74 -0.07 6.19
N ASN A 33 15.05 0.16 6.17
CA ASN A 33 15.72 0.81 5.03
C ASN A 33 16.13 -0.21 3.95
N PHE A 34 15.24 -0.45 2.99
CA PHE A 34 15.51 -1.32 1.83
C PHE A 34 16.52 -0.75 0.82
N CYS A 35 16.97 0.51 0.98
CA CYS A 35 18.05 1.06 0.15
C CYS A 35 19.42 0.47 0.49
N LEU A 36 19.57 -0.15 1.68
CA LEU A 36 20.82 -0.76 2.12
C LEU A 36 21.05 -2.16 1.53
N ASN A 37 20.05 -2.75 0.89
CA ASN A 37 20.17 -4.06 0.26
C ASN A 37 20.51 -3.89 -1.24
N PRO A 38 21.75 -4.20 -1.66
CA PRO A 38 22.14 -4.07 -3.06
C PRO A 38 21.40 -5.03 -3.99
N GLN A 39 20.95 -6.19 -3.48
CA GLN A 39 20.19 -7.15 -4.28
C GLN A 39 18.83 -6.56 -4.68
N ASP A 40 18.16 -5.82 -3.78
CA ASP A 40 16.89 -5.18 -4.08
C ASP A 40 17.03 -4.11 -5.18
N ALA A 41 18.20 -3.47 -5.31
CA ALA A 41 18.47 -2.55 -6.42
C ALA A 41 18.60 -3.32 -7.75
N ILE A 42 19.40 -4.38 -7.76
CA ILE A 42 19.61 -5.24 -8.94
C ILE A 42 18.28 -5.83 -9.42
N ASP A 43 17.44 -6.32 -8.50
CA ASP A 43 16.17 -6.94 -8.84
C ASP A 43 15.20 -5.92 -9.45
N ASN A 44 15.15 -4.69 -8.93
CA ASN A 44 14.33 -3.62 -9.49
C ASN A 44 14.81 -3.19 -10.88
N GLU A 45 16.12 -3.01 -11.08
CA GLU A 45 16.69 -2.66 -12.37
C GLU A 45 16.49 -3.76 -13.41
N THR A 46 16.62 -5.02 -12.98
CA THR A 46 16.34 -6.20 -13.82
C THR A 46 14.87 -6.25 -14.23
N LEU A 47 13.95 -5.94 -13.32
CA LEU A 47 12.52 -5.92 -13.61
C LEU A 47 12.19 -4.84 -14.66
N ALA A 48 12.71 -3.62 -14.51
CA ALA A 48 12.55 -2.58 -15.52
C ALA A 48 13.15 -2.97 -16.88
N SER A 49 14.33 -3.61 -16.88
CA SER A 49 14.99 -4.06 -18.12
C SER A 49 14.21 -5.15 -18.86
N LYS A 50 13.50 -6.02 -18.14
CA LYS A 50 12.64 -7.08 -18.72
C LYS A 50 11.32 -6.54 -19.28
N HIS A 51 10.89 -5.36 -18.84
CA HIS A 51 9.62 -4.75 -19.21
C HIS A 51 9.82 -3.29 -19.67
N PRO A 52 10.59 -3.05 -20.75
CA PRO A 52 10.99 -1.71 -21.16
C PRO A 52 9.82 -0.83 -21.65
N GLU A 53 8.71 -1.44 -22.03
CA GLU A 53 7.50 -0.73 -22.45
C GLU A 53 6.57 -0.38 -21.27
N ASP A 54 6.82 -0.95 -20.08
CA ASP A 54 6.04 -0.67 -18.88
C ASP A 54 6.54 0.63 -18.22
N GLN A 55 6.09 1.75 -18.78
CA GLN A 55 6.44 3.10 -18.28
C GLN A 55 6.08 3.29 -16.80
N GLN A 56 5.00 2.65 -16.35
CA GLN A 56 4.54 2.71 -14.96
C GLN A 56 5.52 2.03 -14.01
N LEU A 57 6.04 0.86 -14.40
CA LEU A 57 7.09 0.16 -13.65
C LEU A 57 8.41 0.95 -13.66
N ILE A 58 8.82 1.45 -14.84
CA ILE A 58 10.07 2.24 -14.98
C ILE A 58 10.04 3.47 -14.06
N LYS A 59 8.90 4.18 -13.99
CA LYS A 59 8.70 5.31 -13.08
C LYS A 59 8.95 4.92 -11.63
N LEU A 60 8.43 3.78 -11.17
CA LEU A 60 8.61 3.33 -9.79
C LEU A 60 10.06 2.94 -9.50
N VAL A 61 10.73 2.26 -10.42
CA VAL A 61 12.14 1.89 -10.26
C VAL A 61 13.03 3.14 -10.19
N ALA A 62 12.79 4.12 -11.09
CA ALA A 62 13.50 5.39 -11.07
C ALA A 62 13.24 6.18 -9.78
N LEU A 63 12.00 6.20 -9.30
CA LEU A 63 11.64 6.84 -8.03
C LEU A 63 12.38 6.19 -6.86
N ARG A 64 12.40 4.85 -6.77
CA ARG A 64 13.14 4.14 -5.73
C ARG A 64 14.63 4.52 -5.75
N ALA A 65 15.27 4.45 -6.93
CA ALA A 65 16.68 4.78 -7.08
C ALA A 65 16.98 6.23 -6.65
N GLY A 66 16.18 7.18 -7.11
CA GLY A 66 16.30 8.59 -6.73
C GLY A 66 16.12 8.82 -5.23
N LEU A 67 15.12 8.20 -4.60
CA LEU A 67 14.90 8.33 -3.17
C LEU A 67 16.04 7.72 -2.34
N CYS A 68 16.55 6.55 -2.73
CA CYS A 68 17.69 5.94 -2.06
C CYS A 68 18.95 6.83 -2.14
N GLU A 69 19.16 7.50 -3.26
CA GLU A 69 20.27 8.45 -3.42
C GLU A 69 20.06 9.74 -2.60
N LEU A 70 18.83 10.23 -2.48
CA LEU A 70 18.53 11.39 -1.64
C LEU A 70 18.69 11.07 -0.14
N ILE A 71 18.36 9.83 0.27
CA ILE A 71 18.63 9.33 1.63
C ILE A 71 20.13 9.25 1.88
N SER A 72 20.91 8.68 0.95
CA SER A 72 22.37 8.50 1.12
C SER A 72 23.09 9.84 1.30
N LYS A 73 22.58 10.90 0.66
CA LYS A 73 23.06 12.28 0.78
C LYS A 73 22.51 13.04 1.99
N GLY A 74 21.63 12.44 2.78
CA GLY A 74 20.98 13.10 3.93
C GLY A 74 20.03 14.24 3.54
N ILE A 75 19.56 14.27 2.28
CA ILE A 75 18.67 15.33 1.77
C ILE A 75 17.23 15.09 2.21
N VAL A 76 16.80 13.83 2.25
CA VAL A 76 15.47 13.43 2.74
C VAL A 76 15.60 12.38 3.83
N LYS A 77 14.59 12.32 4.71
CA LYS A 77 14.51 11.29 5.74
C LYS A 77 13.93 9.99 5.17
N LEU A 78 14.25 8.87 5.82
CA LEU A 78 13.78 7.54 5.43
C LEU A 78 12.25 7.46 5.43
N GLU A 79 11.58 8.02 6.45
CA GLU A 79 10.13 7.96 6.61
C GLU A 79 9.43 8.64 5.43
N PHE A 80 9.90 9.84 5.07
CA PHE A 80 9.37 10.58 3.92
C PHE A 80 9.53 9.79 2.61
N ALA A 81 10.69 9.16 2.40
CA ALA A 81 10.95 8.38 1.20
C ALA A 81 10.05 7.14 1.12
N ILE A 82 9.83 6.45 2.25
CA ILE A 82 8.91 5.30 2.34
C ILE A 82 7.49 5.75 2.01
N ASP A 83 7.02 6.85 2.60
CA ASP A 83 5.66 7.37 2.37
C ASP A 83 5.43 7.76 0.92
N LEU A 84 6.39 8.48 0.32
CA LEU A 84 6.31 8.91 -1.07
C LEU A 84 6.33 7.72 -2.04
N PHE A 85 7.22 6.75 -1.83
CA PHE A 85 7.27 5.55 -2.66
C PHE A 85 5.96 4.74 -2.56
N ASN A 86 5.46 4.53 -1.34
CA ASN A 86 4.22 3.79 -1.11
C ASN A 86 3.00 4.48 -1.71
N PHE A 87 2.95 5.81 -1.64
CA PHE A 87 1.90 6.60 -2.29
C PHE A 87 1.89 6.36 -3.80
N GLU A 88 3.04 6.53 -4.47
CA GLU A 88 3.17 6.35 -5.92
C GLU A 88 2.91 4.90 -6.34
N HIS A 89 3.41 3.93 -5.58
CA HIS A 89 3.15 2.51 -5.80
C HIS A 89 1.64 2.22 -5.74
N LYS A 90 0.94 2.72 -4.73
CA LYS A 90 -0.51 2.55 -4.61
C LYS A 90 -1.26 3.17 -5.78
N GLN A 91 -0.88 4.36 -6.24
CA GLN A 91 -1.48 4.99 -7.42
C GLN A 91 -1.29 4.13 -8.68
N ASN A 92 -0.10 3.55 -8.85
CA ASN A 92 0.22 2.63 -9.95
C ASN A 92 -0.70 1.41 -9.97
N ILE A 93 -0.86 0.74 -8.82
CA ILE A 93 -1.73 -0.44 -8.69
C ILE A 93 -3.19 -0.07 -9.00
N MET A 94 -3.67 1.06 -8.48
CA MET A 94 -5.04 1.51 -8.75
C MET A 94 -5.26 1.80 -10.24
N LYS A 95 -4.28 2.41 -10.92
CA LYS A 95 -4.34 2.69 -12.36
C LYS A 95 -4.43 1.41 -13.17
N ARG A 96 -3.61 0.40 -12.85
CA ARG A 96 -3.64 -0.91 -13.53
C ARG A 96 -4.98 -1.63 -13.36
N ILE A 97 -5.52 -1.64 -12.13
CA ILE A 97 -6.85 -2.22 -11.87
C ILE A 97 -7.94 -1.52 -12.70
N GLN A 98 -7.84 -0.20 -12.86
CA GLN A 98 -8.78 0.55 -13.68
C GLN A 98 -8.64 0.22 -15.16
N GLU A 99 -7.41 0.17 -15.69
CA GLU A 99 -7.12 -0.21 -17.07
C GLU A 99 -7.63 -1.63 -17.39
N GLU A 100 -7.44 -2.58 -16.46
CA GLU A 100 -7.96 -3.95 -16.57
C GLU A 100 -9.50 -3.98 -16.63
N ARG A 101 -10.17 -3.21 -15.77
CA ARG A 101 -11.64 -3.10 -15.76
C ARG A 101 -12.19 -2.49 -17.04
N GLU A 102 -11.54 -1.47 -17.58
CA GLU A 102 -11.95 -0.82 -18.84
C GLU A 102 -11.67 -1.70 -20.06
N SER A 103 -10.63 -2.54 -20.01
CA SER A 103 -10.30 -3.48 -21.07
C SER A 103 -11.17 -4.75 -21.09
N THR A 104 -11.85 -5.05 -19.98
CA THR A 104 -12.75 -6.21 -19.88
C THR A 104 -14.14 -5.82 -20.39
N PRO A 105 -14.68 -6.42 -21.47
CA PRO A 105 -16.01 -6.08 -21.96
C PRO A 105 -17.05 -6.35 -20.88
N THR A 106 -17.91 -5.37 -20.60
CA THR A 106 -19.16 -5.62 -19.87
C THR A 106 -20.01 -6.55 -20.71
N ILE A 107 -19.95 -7.85 -20.43
CA ILE A 107 -20.93 -8.80 -20.94
C ILE A 107 -22.24 -8.47 -20.22
N GLY A 108 -23.04 -7.59 -20.83
CA GLY A 108 -24.41 -7.31 -20.40
C GLY A 108 -25.24 -8.58 -20.51
N VAL A 109 -25.85 -8.97 -19.40
CA VAL A 109 -26.94 -9.96 -19.33
C VAL A 109 -28.26 -9.21 -19.39
#